data_AF-A0AAU4RFG6-F1
#
_entry.id   AF-A0AAU4RFG6-F1
#
_cell.length_a   1.000
_cell.length_b   1.000
_cell.length_c   1.000
_cell.angle_alpha   90.00
_cell.angle_beta   90.00
_cell.angle_gamma   90.00
#
_symmetry.space_group_name_H-M   'P 1'
#
loop_
_entity.id
_entity.type
_entity.pdbx_description
1 polymer ?
#
loop_
_entity_poly.entity_id
_entity_poly.type
_entity_poly.pdbx_seq_one_letter_code
_entity_poly.pdbx_strand_id
1 'polypeptide(L)'
;MTGIGVEAGAQTARSRALAVLRIRSRALAVALLPAAVAVVLLAGDATGHLVGPGWHTARWVVTWAAVLVLLAAAGVALVVARARPAVSPTVPIAEASAPDLYRLVRDLADRLDVPAPSALALTPDCDSWLEDRTHPANGTPPPEARDEIAGVRGIGTPRPRRTTAAPVLVIGSPFLWWMRVGELRAVLAPVVAGTGPSAHPDIAAARRFVRGLDAAVAVASAPGRDPVSRTVLAGVGRITRLLLRSCRVHAAEMERGVAAAAAERAQAVDYGLRIVAQEQVGLAYAGWDRLLTRVALPAWRMGRWPARLDAGVVAALTELSRRDRLAEGFTSRLGERPACDLLEEPGTIDEAASLLAARLFHGGPAETGPDWAPVDWQEYPDEVVDRKWRIDAARLHRVLDTLGVRRSPGPAAPNPVGPTLARVLDHLTTPPEPATTPATPRPTEQPGGRTQTDGADRAGHPDDTNRPDDSNRPDDTTRNAAPRVPAAYEAMGRDDDEDDTVGGNERSSALAAGLTAELAREEATAPSDRGTSAEAAGQASDTALWDVGALPLFPLQPPRTARELLADHVTAMVCCAAMDTAGAMPGLDWLDGPSLLINGERAVDLTPRVLSLVEDGDPAPLQAWLIESGIRPEKPVRLV
;
A
#
# COMPACT_ATOMS: atom_id res chain seq x y z
N MET A 1 40.86 -0.97 6.18
CA MET A 1 40.30 -1.78 5.07
C MET A 1 38.90 -1.35 4.61
N THR A 2 38.28 -0.33 5.21
CA THR A 2 36.90 0.11 4.91
C THR A 2 36.75 1.01 3.66
N GLY A 3 37.83 1.69 3.22
CA GLY A 3 37.78 2.56 2.03
C GLY A 3 37.61 1.83 0.69
N ILE A 4 38.11 0.59 0.59
CA ILE A 4 38.11 -0.18 -0.67
C ILE A 4 36.68 -0.62 -1.07
N GLY A 5 35.80 -0.88 -0.09
CA GLY A 5 34.39 -1.24 -0.35
C GLY A 5 33.58 -0.08 -0.93
N VAL A 6 33.63 1.07 -0.25
CA VAL A 6 32.87 2.29 -0.63
C VAL A 6 33.18 2.72 -2.06
N GLU A 7 34.46 2.60 -2.45
CA GLU A 7 34.91 2.87 -3.80
C GLU A 7 34.40 1.84 -4.81
N ALA A 8 34.32 0.56 -4.46
CA ALA A 8 33.84 -0.50 -5.35
C ALA A 8 32.35 -0.36 -5.72
N GLY A 9 31.49 -0.05 -4.74
CA GLY A 9 30.07 0.21 -4.97
C GLY A 9 29.85 1.43 -5.88
N ALA A 10 30.55 2.53 -5.59
CA ALA A 10 30.47 3.76 -6.36
C ALA A 10 31.03 3.60 -7.80
N GLN A 11 32.13 2.87 -7.96
CA GLN A 11 32.71 2.54 -9.26
C GLN A 11 31.77 1.66 -10.09
N THR A 12 31.14 0.66 -9.45
CA THR A 12 30.15 -0.20 -10.11
C THR A 12 28.97 0.63 -10.60
N ALA A 13 28.41 1.50 -9.75
CA ALA A 13 27.34 2.42 -10.14
C ALA A 13 27.73 3.29 -11.33
N ARG A 14 28.93 3.90 -11.29
CA ARG A 14 29.44 4.74 -12.38
C ARG A 14 29.62 3.95 -13.68
N SER A 15 30.18 2.74 -13.61
CA SER A 15 30.40 1.90 -14.79
C SER A 15 29.07 1.57 -15.50
N ARG A 16 28.01 1.31 -14.73
CA ARG A 16 26.67 1.02 -15.24
C ARG A 16 25.96 2.27 -15.72
N ALA A 17 26.16 3.42 -15.07
CA ALA A 17 25.71 4.72 -15.58
C ALA A 17 26.31 5.03 -16.97
N LEU A 18 27.62 4.80 -17.15
CA LEU A 18 28.27 4.94 -18.45
C LEU A 18 27.72 3.96 -19.49
N ALA A 19 27.34 2.73 -19.10
CA ALA A 19 26.68 1.79 -20.00
C ALA A 19 25.33 2.32 -20.51
N VAL A 20 24.52 2.93 -19.63
CA VAL A 20 23.27 3.62 -20.02
C VAL A 20 23.55 4.76 -20.99
N LEU A 21 24.56 5.59 -20.70
CA LEU A 21 24.93 6.71 -21.58
C LEU A 21 25.50 6.23 -22.93
N ARG A 22 26.14 5.05 -22.99
CA ARG A 22 26.56 4.40 -24.25
C ARG A 22 25.37 3.93 -25.08
N ILE A 23 24.29 3.48 -24.47
CA ILE A 23 23.06 3.14 -25.21
C ILE A 23 22.50 4.41 -25.85
N ARG A 24 22.44 5.51 -25.11
CA ARG A 24 22.05 6.82 -25.65
C ARG A 24 22.93 7.25 -26.82
N SER A 25 24.26 7.16 -26.68
CA SER A 25 25.18 7.57 -27.74
C SER A 25 25.13 6.64 -28.96
N ARG A 26 24.93 5.33 -28.78
CA ARG A 26 24.71 4.37 -29.88
C ARG A 26 23.42 4.66 -30.63
N ALA A 27 22.32 4.97 -29.93
CA ALA A 27 21.07 5.35 -30.55
C ALA A 27 21.23 6.61 -31.42
N LEU A 28 21.94 7.61 -30.90
CA LEU A 28 22.27 8.83 -31.64
C LEU A 28 23.20 8.53 -32.83
N ALA A 29 24.20 7.66 -32.68
CA ALA A 29 25.08 7.26 -33.76
C ALA A 29 24.31 6.57 -34.90
N VAL A 30 23.39 5.65 -34.56
CA VAL A 30 22.51 4.98 -35.54
C VAL A 30 21.64 6.01 -36.28
N ALA A 31 21.10 7.01 -35.57
CA ALA A 31 20.33 8.08 -36.19
C ALA A 31 21.17 8.97 -37.13
N LEU A 32 22.47 9.11 -36.89
CA LEU A 32 23.39 9.88 -37.72
C LEU A 32 23.94 9.12 -38.94
N LEU A 33 23.80 7.79 -39.00
CA LEU A 33 24.35 6.97 -40.11
C LEU A 33 23.87 7.42 -41.50
N PRO A 34 22.57 7.67 -41.76
CA PRO A 34 22.13 8.11 -43.09
C PRO A 34 22.73 9.47 -43.48
N ALA A 35 22.92 10.36 -42.52
CA ALA A 35 23.55 11.66 -42.77
C ALA A 35 25.04 11.50 -43.11
N ALA A 36 25.76 10.60 -42.44
CA ALA A 36 27.14 10.28 -42.79
C ALA A 36 27.25 9.71 -44.21
N VAL A 37 26.36 8.82 -44.61
CA VAL A 37 26.30 8.29 -45.99
C VAL A 37 25.98 9.40 -47.00
N ALA A 38 25.01 10.28 -46.68
CA ALA A 38 24.70 11.43 -47.53
C ALA A 38 25.91 12.34 -47.76
N VAL A 39 26.68 12.62 -46.69
CA VAL A 39 27.92 13.42 -46.78
C VAL A 39 28.96 12.72 -47.66
N VAL A 40 29.15 11.40 -47.54
CA VAL A 40 30.07 10.65 -48.42
C VAL A 40 29.61 10.70 -49.89
N LEU A 41 28.32 10.56 -50.16
CA LEU A 41 27.78 10.65 -51.53
C LEU A 41 27.89 12.06 -52.13
N LEU A 42 27.80 13.10 -51.31
CA LEU A 42 28.01 14.49 -51.72
C LEU A 42 29.50 14.77 -51.98
N ALA A 43 30.39 14.27 -51.12
CA ALA A 43 31.83 14.41 -51.29
C ALA A 43 32.35 13.63 -52.52
N GLY A 44 31.79 12.44 -52.79
CA GLY A 44 32.12 11.64 -53.98
C GLY A 44 31.79 12.32 -55.30
N ASP A 45 30.75 13.18 -55.33
CA ASP A 45 30.44 14.04 -56.48
C ASP A 45 31.49 15.13 -56.67
N ALA A 46 31.79 15.86 -55.59
CA ALA A 46 32.76 16.95 -55.59
C ALA A 46 34.19 16.49 -55.97
N THR A 47 34.51 15.23 -55.67
CA THR A 47 35.79 14.59 -55.98
C THR A 47 35.77 13.81 -57.30
N GLY A 48 34.64 13.76 -58.00
CA GLY A 48 34.51 13.11 -59.32
C GLY A 48 34.49 11.57 -59.30
N HIS A 49 34.39 10.93 -58.13
CA HIS A 49 34.47 9.46 -57.99
C HIS A 49 33.10 8.74 -57.91
N LEU A 50 31.96 9.45 -57.99
CA LEU A 50 30.60 8.89 -57.94
C LEU A 50 29.63 9.67 -58.86
N VAL A 51 29.98 9.78 -60.14
CA VAL A 51 29.27 10.61 -61.12
C VAL A 51 28.34 9.75 -61.99
N GLY A 52 27.09 10.18 -62.21
CA GLY A 52 26.13 9.54 -63.11
C GLY A 52 24.67 9.66 -62.66
N PRO A 53 23.68 9.41 -63.55
CA PRO A 53 22.26 9.58 -63.24
C PRO A 53 21.78 8.75 -62.04
N GLY A 54 22.26 7.50 -61.92
CA GLY A 54 21.94 6.63 -60.79
C GLY A 54 22.49 7.15 -59.45
N TRP A 55 23.68 7.75 -59.45
CA TRP A 55 24.30 8.34 -58.26
C TRP A 55 23.60 9.63 -57.83
N HIS A 56 23.08 10.42 -58.77
CA HIS A 56 22.24 11.58 -58.45
C HIS A 56 20.94 11.16 -57.76
N THR A 57 20.25 10.14 -58.30
CA THR A 57 19.02 9.61 -57.66
C THR A 57 19.31 9.06 -56.27
N ALA A 58 20.36 8.24 -56.11
CA ALA A 58 20.76 7.69 -54.82
C ALA A 58 21.06 8.79 -53.79
N ARG A 59 21.78 9.84 -54.20
CA ARG A 59 22.10 10.99 -53.34
C ARG A 59 20.85 11.71 -52.86
N TRP A 60 19.92 12.02 -53.75
CA TRP A 60 18.66 12.67 -53.37
C TRP A 60 17.84 11.82 -52.41
N VAL A 61 17.70 10.53 -52.70
CA VAL A 61 16.96 9.59 -51.83
C VAL A 61 17.61 9.50 -50.44
N VAL A 62 18.92 9.29 -50.37
CA VAL A 62 19.65 9.17 -49.09
C VAL A 62 19.65 10.50 -48.32
N THR A 63 19.75 11.64 -48.99
CA THR A 63 19.70 12.96 -48.35
C THR A 63 18.32 13.22 -47.74
N TRP A 64 17.23 12.97 -48.47
CA TRP A 64 15.87 13.10 -47.93
C TRP A 64 15.62 12.13 -46.79
N ALA A 65 16.05 10.87 -46.92
CA ALA A 65 15.97 9.88 -45.85
C ALA A 65 16.74 10.34 -44.60
N ALA A 66 17.95 10.91 -44.76
CA ALA A 66 18.74 11.44 -43.67
C ALA A 66 18.04 12.59 -42.94
N VAL A 67 17.49 13.55 -43.69
CA VAL A 67 16.71 14.65 -43.10
C VAL A 67 15.52 14.13 -42.31
N LEU A 68 14.76 13.19 -42.87
CA LEU A 68 13.59 12.60 -42.18
C LEU A 68 13.98 11.87 -40.90
N VAL A 69 15.06 11.08 -40.92
CA VAL A 69 15.56 10.35 -39.73
C VAL A 69 16.04 11.34 -38.67
N LEU A 70 16.74 12.41 -39.05
CA LEU A 70 17.19 13.44 -38.10
C LEU A 70 16.03 14.21 -37.48
N LEU A 71 15.01 14.56 -38.26
CA LEU A 71 13.79 15.20 -37.76
C LEU A 71 13.03 14.28 -36.79
N ALA A 72 12.90 12.99 -37.12
CA ALA A 72 12.29 12.01 -36.23
C ALA A 72 13.11 11.84 -34.93
N ALA A 73 14.44 11.74 -35.02
CA ALA A 73 15.31 11.64 -33.86
C ALA A 73 15.26 12.89 -32.98
N ALA A 74 15.23 14.08 -33.57
CA ALA A 74 15.04 15.34 -32.87
C ALA A 74 13.68 15.41 -32.19
N GLY A 75 12.61 14.94 -32.84
CA GLY A 75 11.28 14.81 -32.26
C GLY A 75 11.26 13.89 -31.04
N VAL A 76 11.86 12.69 -31.14
CA VAL A 76 11.98 11.75 -30.01
C VAL A 76 12.78 12.39 -28.87
N ALA A 77 13.92 13.01 -29.16
CA ALA A 77 14.75 13.66 -28.16
C ALA A 77 14.02 14.82 -27.47
N LEU A 78 13.23 15.60 -28.22
CA LEU A 78 12.43 16.68 -27.67
C LEU A 78 11.33 16.16 -26.74
N VAL A 79 10.63 15.09 -27.13
CA VAL A 79 9.62 14.45 -26.27
C VAL A 79 10.26 13.94 -24.99
N VAL A 80 11.40 13.25 -25.06
CA VAL A 80 12.14 12.75 -23.88
C VAL A 80 12.61 13.89 -22.97
N ALA A 81 13.05 15.02 -23.54
CA ALA A 81 13.52 16.16 -22.76
C ALA A 81 12.38 16.99 -22.12
N ARG A 82 11.19 17.01 -22.74
CA ARG A 82 10.03 17.80 -22.31
C ARG A 82 9.02 17.00 -21.50
N ALA A 83 9.02 15.67 -21.61
CA ALA A 83 8.15 14.82 -20.82
C ALA A 83 8.46 15.02 -19.32
N ARG A 84 7.40 15.21 -18.53
CA ARG A 84 7.49 15.36 -17.08
C ARG A 84 7.56 13.97 -16.45
N PRO A 85 8.68 13.60 -15.81
CA PRO A 85 8.74 12.35 -15.06
C PRO A 85 7.71 12.35 -13.94
N ALA A 86 7.18 11.18 -13.63
CA ALA A 86 6.37 11.00 -12.44
C ALA A 86 7.20 11.36 -11.20
N VAL A 87 6.58 12.11 -10.30
CA VAL A 87 7.13 12.45 -8.98
C VAL A 87 6.11 11.98 -7.96
N SER A 88 6.57 11.32 -6.91
CA SER A 88 5.70 10.88 -5.82
C SER A 88 5.03 12.10 -5.17
N PRO A 89 3.70 12.08 -4.97
CA PRO A 89 3.02 13.05 -4.13
C PRO A 89 3.62 13.06 -2.72
N THR A 90 3.91 14.24 -2.17
CA THR A 90 4.52 14.39 -0.84
C THR A 90 4.04 15.67 -0.18
N VAL A 91 4.09 15.73 1.15
CA VAL A 91 3.93 16.95 1.94
C VAL A 91 5.29 17.66 2.06
N PRO A 92 5.52 18.82 1.44
CA PRO A 92 6.79 19.54 1.59
C PRO A 92 6.95 20.06 3.03
N ILE A 93 8.15 19.93 3.60
CA ILE A 93 8.47 20.46 4.93
C ILE A 93 9.31 21.71 4.76
N ALA A 94 8.82 22.86 5.23
CA ALA A 94 9.59 24.08 5.25
C ALA A 94 10.66 24.01 6.34
N GLU A 95 11.83 24.64 6.10
CA GLU A 95 12.88 24.69 7.13
C GLU A 95 12.40 25.40 8.40
N ALA A 96 11.51 26.39 8.27
CA ALA A 96 10.91 27.11 9.39
C ALA A 96 10.01 26.22 10.25
N SER A 97 9.37 25.19 9.69
CA SER A 97 8.48 24.29 10.43
C SER A 97 9.20 23.09 11.04
N ALA A 98 10.49 22.88 10.73
CA ALA A 98 11.26 21.74 11.21
C ALA A 98 12.78 22.02 11.32
N PRO A 99 13.21 23.09 12.03
CA PRO A 99 14.61 23.49 12.06
C PRO A 99 15.53 22.41 12.65
N ASP A 100 15.07 21.71 13.70
CA ASP A 100 15.81 20.63 14.35
C ASP A 100 16.01 19.43 13.41
N LEU A 101 14.99 19.06 12.62
CA LEU A 101 15.10 17.99 11.63
C LEU A 101 16.09 18.35 10.53
N TYR A 102 16.05 19.60 10.03
CA TYR A 102 17.01 20.10 9.06
C TYR A 102 18.45 20.10 9.60
N ARG A 103 18.66 20.49 10.86
CA ARG A 103 19.99 20.39 11.50
C ARG A 103 20.45 18.94 11.62
N LEU A 104 19.58 18.03 12.06
CA LEU A 104 19.92 16.60 12.15
C LEU A 104 20.38 16.03 10.81
N VAL A 105 19.66 16.36 9.72
CA VAL A 105 19.99 15.87 8.38
C VAL A 105 21.30 16.49 7.86
N ARG A 106 21.56 17.77 8.14
CA ARG A 106 22.83 18.44 7.79
C ARG A 106 24.00 17.85 8.56
N ASP A 107 23.88 17.69 9.88
CA ASP A 107 24.90 17.05 10.71
C ASP A 107 25.19 15.62 10.25
N LEU A 108 24.15 14.89 9.82
CA LEU A 108 24.29 13.55 9.26
C LEU A 108 25.05 13.58 7.92
N ALA A 109 24.72 14.52 7.03
CA ALA A 109 25.42 14.68 5.75
C ALA A 109 26.90 15.05 5.95
N ASP A 110 27.19 15.95 6.90
CA ASP A 110 28.55 16.36 7.26
C ASP A 110 29.36 15.18 7.82
N ARG A 111 28.78 14.37 8.72
CA ARG A 111 29.43 13.15 9.25
C ARG A 111 29.72 12.10 8.18
N LEU A 112 28.88 12.04 7.16
CA LEU A 112 29.01 11.10 6.05
C LEU A 112 29.92 11.63 4.91
N ASP A 113 30.36 12.89 4.99
CA ASP A 113 31.11 13.60 3.94
C ASP A 113 30.39 13.56 2.58
N VAL A 114 29.11 13.93 2.59
CA VAL A 114 28.24 13.98 1.40
C VAL A 114 27.48 15.30 1.33
N PRO A 115 27.06 15.76 0.13
CA PRO A 115 26.27 16.98 0.02
C PRO A 115 24.93 16.83 0.71
N ALA A 116 24.54 17.82 1.51
CA ALA A 116 23.22 17.84 2.14
C ALA A 116 22.08 17.81 1.09
N PRO A 117 20.95 17.12 1.39
CA PRO A 117 19.74 17.20 0.58
C PRO A 117 19.25 18.65 0.42
N SER A 118 18.57 18.94 -0.70
CA SER A 118 18.12 20.30 -1.01
C SER A 118 16.88 20.74 -0.23
N ALA A 119 16.01 19.79 0.11
CA ALA A 119 14.79 20.01 0.88
C ALA A 119 14.34 18.69 1.52
N LEU A 120 13.39 18.79 2.46
CA LEU A 120 12.72 17.66 3.09
C LEU A 120 11.25 17.60 2.66
N ALA A 121 10.71 16.39 2.54
CA ALA A 121 9.29 16.16 2.30
C ALA A 121 8.84 14.86 2.99
N LEU A 122 7.55 14.74 3.29
CA LEU A 122 6.96 13.54 3.89
C LEU A 122 6.07 12.80 2.90
N THR A 123 6.04 11.48 3.04
CA THR A 123 5.07 10.59 2.39
C THR A 123 4.34 9.79 3.46
N PRO A 124 3.05 9.48 3.30
CA PRO A 124 2.30 8.62 4.23
C PRO A 124 2.62 7.13 3.99
N ASP A 125 3.90 6.79 3.88
CA ASP A 125 4.42 5.43 3.70
C ASP A 125 5.49 5.13 4.75
N CYS A 126 5.70 3.86 5.08
CA CYS A 126 6.78 3.42 5.95
C CYS A 126 8.10 3.24 5.16
N ASP A 127 8.50 4.23 4.36
CA ASP A 127 9.72 4.19 3.54
C ASP A 127 10.38 5.57 3.44
N SER A 128 11.67 5.62 3.08
CA SER A 128 12.41 6.88 2.90
C SER A 128 13.40 6.78 1.75
N TRP A 129 13.48 7.80 0.92
CA TRP A 129 14.32 7.81 -0.29
C TRP A 129 14.75 9.22 -0.70
N LEU A 130 15.63 9.27 -1.70
CA LEU A 130 16.05 10.51 -2.35
C LEU A 130 15.29 10.70 -3.65
N GLU A 131 14.53 11.79 -3.75
CA GLU A 131 13.77 12.15 -4.94
C GLU A 131 14.50 13.23 -5.76
N ASP A 132 14.81 12.92 -7.02
CA ASP A 132 15.40 13.89 -7.94
C ASP A 132 14.31 14.76 -8.59
N ARG A 133 14.12 15.96 -8.03
CA ARG A 133 13.19 16.98 -8.53
C ARG A 133 13.82 17.92 -9.55
N THR A 134 15.08 17.69 -9.97
CA THR A 134 15.84 18.61 -10.83
C THR A 134 15.56 18.47 -12.32
N HIS A 135 14.59 17.64 -12.70
CA HIS A 135 14.28 17.41 -14.11
C HIS A 135 13.89 18.73 -14.80
N PRO A 136 14.42 19.06 -15.99
CA PRO A 136 14.16 20.34 -16.66
C PRO A 136 12.68 20.64 -16.89
N ALA A 137 11.84 19.61 -17.04
CA ALA A 137 10.40 19.74 -17.23
C ALA A 137 9.64 20.12 -15.94
N ASN A 138 10.27 20.00 -14.77
CA ASN A 138 9.72 20.34 -13.45
C ASN A 138 10.17 21.73 -12.97
N GLY A 139 11.15 22.34 -13.63
CA GLY A 139 11.57 23.70 -13.31
C GLY A 139 10.58 24.72 -13.84
N THR A 140 10.26 25.72 -13.02
CA THR A 140 9.62 26.95 -13.49
C THR A 140 10.46 27.53 -14.62
N PRO A 141 9.88 27.94 -15.77
CA PRO A 141 10.65 28.64 -16.78
C PRO A 141 11.33 29.84 -16.10
N PRO A 142 12.65 30.06 -16.31
CA PRO A 142 13.30 31.24 -15.76
C PRO A 142 12.51 32.47 -16.24
N PRO A 143 12.28 33.47 -15.38
CA PRO A 143 11.62 34.70 -15.82
C PRO A 143 12.38 35.20 -17.04
N GLU A 144 11.65 35.38 -18.14
CA GLU A 144 12.19 36.02 -19.33
C GLU A 144 12.77 37.35 -18.86
N ALA A 145 14.09 37.48 -18.93
CA ALA A 145 14.77 38.74 -18.71
C ALA A 145 14.26 39.69 -19.79
N ARG A 146 13.21 40.45 -19.45
CA ARG A 146 12.73 41.56 -20.24
C ARG A 146 13.81 42.64 -20.21
N ASP A 147 14.29 42.94 -21.42
CA ASP A 147 15.00 44.13 -21.84
C ASP A 147 16.12 44.68 -20.96
N GLU A 148 17.36 44.39 -21.34
CA GLU A 148 18.38 45.44 -21.38
C GLU A 148 19.02 45.47 -22.78
N ILE A 149 18.80 46.59 -23.45
CA ILE A 149 19.35 46.98 -24.73
C ILE A 149 20.85 47.21 -24.58
N ALA A 150 21.70 46.41 -25.24
CA ALA A 150 22.98 46.84 -25.78
C ALA A 150 23.57 45.78 -26.71
N GLY A 151 23.60 46.09 -28.01
CA GLY A 151 24.42 45.34 -28.96
C GLY A 151 25.91 45.57 -28.69
N VAL A 152 26.71 44.50 -28.79
CA VAL A 152 28.02 44.40 -29.45
C VAL A 152 28.53 42.96 -29.26
N ARG A 153 29.03 42.37 -30.36
CA ARG A 153 29.67 41.04 -30.40
C ARG A 153 30.84 40.93 -29.41
N GLY A 154 30.92 39.82 -28.68
CA GLY A 154 32.19 39.36 -28.08
C GLY A 154 32.05 38.30 -27.00
N ILE A 155 32.41 37.05 -27.34
CA ILE A 155 32.93 35.97 -26.47
C ILE A 155 32.04 35.58 -25.27
N GLY A 156 31.44 34.39 -25.38
CA GLY A 156 30.43 33.86 -24.47
C GLY A 156 30.82 33.91 -23.00
N THR A 157 30.03 34.67 -22.25
CA THR A 157 29.90 34.53 -20.80
C THR A 157 29.53 33.08 -20.48
N PRO A 158 30.28 32.37 -19.62
CA PRO A 158 29.95 31.01 -19.26
C PRO A 158 28.59 31.04 -18.56
N ARG A 159 27.60 30.42 -19.19
CA ARG A 159 26.32 30.04 -18.56
C ARG A 159 26.67 29.53 -17.15
N PRO A 160 26.05 30.04 -16.07
CA PRO A 160 26.41 29.59 -14.73
C PRO A 160 26.27 28.08 -14.75
N ARG A 161 27.37 27.38 -14.43
CA ARG A 161 27.38 25.93 -14.21
C ARG A 161 26.15 25.67 -13.35
N ARG A 162 25.13 25.02 -13.92
CA ARG A 162 23.98 24.56 -13.14
C ARG A 162 24.58 23.65 -12.09
N THR A 163 24.81 24.18 -10.89
CA THR A 163 25.11 23.37 -9.72
C THR A 163 23.99 22.36 -9.67
N THR A 164 24.32 21.09 -9.91
CA THR A 164 23.33 20.01 -9.89
C THR A 164 22.66 20.09 -8.53
N ALA A 165 21.43 20.57 -8.47
CA ALA A 165 20.74 20.73 -7.19
C ALA A 165 20.65 19.34 -6.53
N ALA A 166 20.93 19.28 -5.23
CA ALA A 166 20.88 18.02 -4.49
C ALA A 166 19.45 17.45 -4.54
N PRO A 167 19.28 16.11 -4.46
CA PRO A 167 17.95 15.52 -4.38
C PRO A 167 17.21 15.96 -3.10
N VAL A 168 15.88 15.85 -3.12
CA VAL A 168 15.01 16.05 -1.95
C VAL A 168 14.99 14.77 -1.14
N LEU A 169 15.14 14.86 0.18
CA LEU A 169 14.97 13.70 1.06
C LEU A 169 13.49 13.55 1.39
N VAL A 170 12.90 12.43 0.97
CA VAL A 170 11.53 12.05 1.32
C VAL A 170 11.56 11.08 2.48
N ILE A 171 10.84 11.40 3.54
CA ILE A 171 10.80 10.62 4.79
C ILE A 171 9.38 10.08 4.97
N GLY A 172 9.28 8.83 5.42
CA GLY A 172 8.01 8.23 5.78
C GLY A 172 7.45 8.90 7.03
N SER A 173 6.26 9.49 6.97
CA SER A 173 5.66 10.18 8.11
C SER A 173 5.50 9.27 9.34
N PRO A 174 5.15 7.97 9.23
CA PRO A 174 5.03 7.10 10.41
C PRO A 174 6.35 6.97 11.19
N PHE A 175 7.51 7.12 10.52
CA PHE A 175 8.80 7.07 11.19
C PHE A 175 9.01 8.25 12.15
N LEU A 176 8.47 9.44 11.84
CA LEU A 176 8.60 10.59 12.74
C LEU A 176 7.84 10.37 14.04
N TRP A 177 6.64 9.78 13.98
CA TRP A 177 5.83 9.52 15.18
C TRP A 177 6.30 8.31 15.97
N TRP A 178 6.74 7.25 15.30
CA TRP A 178 7.12 6.02 15.98
C TRP A 178 8.56 5.99 16.49
N MET A 179 9.50 6.52 15.72
CA MET A 179 10.93 6.35 15.99
C MET A 179 11.47 7.40 16.95
N ARG A 180 12.48 7.02 17.73
CA ARG A 180 13.28 7.97 18.52
C ARG A 180 14.28 8.69 17.62
N VAL A 181 14.72 9.88 18.03
CA VAL A 181 15.64 10.71 17.23
C VAL A 181 16.90 9.93 16.80
N GLY A 182 17.46 9.09 17.68
CA GLY A 182 18.61 8.24 17.35
C GLY A 182 18.29 7.13 16.33
N GLU A 183 17.13 6.49 16.46
CA GLU A 183 16.67 5.44 15.54
C GLU A 183 16.37 6.03 14.15
N LEU A 184 15.66 7.16 14.08
CA LEU A 184 15.39 7.86 12.83
C LEU A 184 16.69 8.23 12.13
N ARG A 185 17.66 8.80 12.87
CA ARG A 185 18.97 9.15 12.31
C ARG A 185 19.69 7.92 11.75
N ALA A 186 19.58 6.77 12.40
CA ALA A 186 20.16 5.51 11.92
C ALA A 186 19.48 4.99 10.64
N VAL A 187 18.16 5.16 10.50
CA VAL A 187 17.40 4.82 9.26
C VAL A 187 17.73 5.77 8.12
N LEU A 188 17.84 7.07 8.41
CA LEU A 188 18.13 8.09 7.39
C LEU A 188 19.59 8.07 6.93
N ALA A 189 20.53 7.56 7.73
CA ALA A 189 21.96 7.49 7.40
C ALA A 189 22.26 6.90 6.01
N PRO A 190 21.80 5.67 5.65
CA PRO A 190 22.00 5.13 4.30
C PRO A 190 21.31 5.95 3.21
N VAL A 191 20.15 6.57 3.47
CA VAL A 191 19.44 7.38 2.48
C VAL A 191 20.22 8.67 2.20
N VAL A 192 20.62 9.39 3.25
CA VAL A 192 21.42 10.62 3.16
C VAL A 192 22.79 10.32 2.54
N ALA A 193 23.44 9.21 2.88
CA ALA A 193 24.69 8.78 2.24
C ALA A 193 24.57 8.62 0.71
N GLY A 194 23.35 8.32 0.21
CA GLY A 194 23.04 8.23 -1.20
C GLY A 194 23.13 9.55 -1.97
N THR A 195 23.17 10.69 -1.29
CA THR A 195 23.34 12.02 -1.92
C THR A 195 24.70 12.15 -2.60
N GLY A 196 25.75 11.53 -2.05
CA GLY A 196 27.11 11.50 -2.61
C GLY A 196 27.14 10.90 -4.02
N PRO A 197 26.78 9.62 -4.21
CA PRO A 197 26.67 9.03 -5.54
C PRO A 197 25.67 9.75 -6.45
N SER A 198 24.58 10.28 -5.89
CA SER A 198 23.56 11.02 -6.66
C SER A 198 24.07 12.34 -7.22
N ALA A 199 25.05 12.98 -6.57
CA ALA A 199 25.70 14.19 -7.06
C ALA A 199 26.66 13.92 -8.24
N HIS A 200 27.04 12.66 -8.48
CA HIS A 200 27.95 12.33 -9.57
C HIS A 200 27.31 12.60 -10.93
N PRO A 201 27.95 13.38 -11.83
CA PRO A 201 27.33 13.86 -13.06
C PRO A 201 26.89 12.72 -14.00
N ASP A 202 27.68 11.65 -14.10
CA ASP A 202 27.35 10.48 -14.92
C ASP A 202 26.08 9.76 -14.43
N ILE A 203 25.94 9.56 -13.12
CA ILE A 203 24.79 8.89 -12.49
C ILE A 203 23.54 9.76 -12.65
N ALA A 204 23.65 11.07 -12.34
CA ALA A 204 22.56 12.02 -12.52
C ALA A 204 22.11 12.11 -13.99
N ALA A 205 23.05 12.10 -14.95
CA ALA A 205 22.72 12.11 -16.37
C ALA A 205 22.04 10.81 -16.83
N ALA A 206 22.48 9.66 -16.33
CA ALA A 206 21.85 8.37 -16.61
C ALA A 206 20.43 8.31 -16.05
N ARG A 207 20.20 8.72 -14.79
CA ARG A 207 18.87 8.79 -14.17
C ARG A 207 17.92 9.72 -14.92
N ARG A 208 18.36 10.94 -15.26
CA ARG A 208 17.56 11.87 -16.07
C ARG A 208 17.18 11.28 -17.42
N PHE A 209 18.09 10.55 -18.07
CA PHE A 209 17.79 9.89 -19.34
C PHE A 209 16.76 8.77 -19.19
N VAL A 210 16.90 7.90 -18.18
CA VAL A 210 15.96 6.80 -17.91
C VAL A 210 14.58 7.34 -17.53
N ARG A 211 14.52 8.32 -16.61
CA ARG A 211 13.28 9.00 -16.19
C ARG A 211 12.59 9.72 -17.36
N GLY A 212 13.37 10.38 -18.24
CA GLY A 212 12.83 11.03 -19.43
C GLY A 212 12.29 10.02 -20.47
N LEU A 213 12.94 8.87 -20.63
CA LEU A 213 12.42 7.79 -21.47
C LEU A 213 11.10 7.24 -20.93
N ASP A 214 11.02 6.99 -19.63
CA ASP A 214 9.81 6.51 -18.96
C ASP A 214 8.65 7.53 -19.08
N ALA A 215 8.93 8.80 -18.81
CA ALA A 215 7.99 9.91 -19.01
C ALA A 215 7.49 9.99 -20.45
N ALA A 216 8.39 9.80 -21.44
CA ALA A 216 8.01 9.78 -22.85
C ALA A 216 7.13 8.59 -23.22
N VAL A 217 7.28 7.43 -22.56
CA VAL A 217 6.38 6.28 -22.72
C VAL A 217 4.98 6.63 -22.20
N ALA A 218 4.89 7.29 -21.05
CA ALA A 218 3.61 7.77 -20.51
C ALA A 218 2.92 8.77 -21.46
N VAL A 219 3.67 9.78 -21.95
CA VAL A 219 3.17 10.77 -22.92
C VAL A 219 2.70 10.12 -24.22
N ALA A 220 3.37 9.08 -24.69
CA ALA A 220 2.99 8.34 -25.90
C ALA A 220 1.76 7.43 -25.70
N SER A 221 1.42 7.09 -24.46
CA SER A 221 0.32 6.18 -24.11
C SER A 221 -0.95 6.89 -23.64
N ALA A 222 -0.91 8.23 -23.52
CA ALA A 222 -2.04 9.04 -23.06
C ALA A 222 -3.26 8.94 -24.02
N PRO A 223 -4.48 8.70 -23.49
CA PRO A 223 -5.71 8.67 -24.28
C PRO A 223 -6.13 10.06 -24.78
N GLY A 224 -7.09 10.11 -25.73
CA GLY A 224 -7.75 11.37 -26.12
C GLY A 224 -7.07 12.22 -27.20
N ARG A 225 -6.26 11.64 -28.09
CA ARG A 225 -5.56 12.39 -29.15
C ARG A 225 -5.97 12.01 -30.58
N ASP A 226 -5.87 12.99 -31.49
CA ASP A 226 -6.15 12.90 -32.94
C ASP A 226 -5.42 11.72 -33.61
N PRO A 227 -6.00 11.09 -34.65
CA PRO A 227 -5.45 9.86 -35.24
C PRO A 227 -4.03 10.02 -35.81
N VAL A 228 -3.69 11.19 -36.36
CA VAL A 228 -2.34 11.48 -36.89
C VAL A 228 -1.31 11.63 -35.76
N SER A 229 -1.67 12.32 -34.69
CA SER A 229 -0.79 12.45 -33.52
C SER A 229 -0.54 11.08 -32.86
N ARG A 230 -1.55 10.21 -32.87
CA ARG A 230 -1.49 8.84 -32.34
C ARG A 230 -0.50 7.97 -33.08
N THR A 231 -0.45 8.03 -34.41
CA THR A 231 0.51 7.22 -35.20
C THR A 231 1.95 7.68 -35.00
N VAL A 232 2.18 9.00 -34.97
CA VAL A 232 3.50 9.58 -34.69
C VAL A 232 3.97 9.21 -33.28
N LEU A 233 3.12 9.40 -32.27
CA LEU A 233 3.42 9.06 -30.88
C LEU A 233 3.58 7.56 -30.65
N ALA A 234 2.86 6.71 -31.39
CA ALA A 234 3.08 5.27 -31.35
C ALA A 234 4.49 4.89 -31.82
N GLY A 235 4.99 5.56 -32.87
CA GLY A 235 6.37 5.44 -33.34
C GLY A 235 7.39 5.86 -32.27
N VAL A 236 7.20 7.06 -31.68
CA VAL A 236 8.02 7.55 -30.57
C VAL A 236 8.00 6.56 -29.39
N GLY A 237 6.81 6.10 -29.00
CA GLY A 237 6.60 5.14 -27.92
C GLY A 237 7.23 3.77 -28.16
N ARG A 238 7.37 3.30 -29.41
CA ARG A 238 8.14 2.08 -29.71
C ARG A 238 9.63 2.29 -29.50
N ILE A 239 10.17 3.41 -29.99
CA ILE A 239 11.60 3.74 -29.85
C ILE A 239 11.97 3.93 -28.38
N THR A 240 11.17 4.71 -27.63
CA THR A 240 11.44 4.96 -26.20
C THR A 240 11.32 3.69 -25.37
N ARG A 241 10.34 2.82 -25.62
CA ARG A 241 10.25 1.49 -24.98
C ARG A 241 11.44 0.59 -25.29
N LEU A 242 11.93 0.59 -26.53
CA LEU A 242 13.12 -0.18 -26.91
C LEU A 242 14.35 0.30 -26.13
N LEU A 243 14.58 1.62 -26.09
CA LEU A 243 15.69 2.23 -25.35
C LEU A 243 15.56 1.96 -23.86
N LEU A 244 14.37 2.11 -23.29
CA LEU A 244 14.11 1.84 -21.87
C LEU A 244 14.37 0.38 -21.51
N ARG A 245 13.90 -0.57 -22.33
CA ARG A 245 14.18 -2.01 -22.18
C ARG A 245 15.68 -2.30 -22.21
N SER A 246 16.42 -1.68 -23.12
CA SER A 246 17.87 -1.86 -23.20
C SER A 246 18.62 -1.26 -21.99
N CYS A 247 18.06 -0.22 -21.35
CA CYS A 247 18.66 0.39 -20.16
C CYS A 247 18.32 -0.36 -18.86
N ARG A 248 17.24 -1.15 -18.80
CA ARG A 248 16.67 -1.71 -17.55
C ARG A 248 17.69 -2.41 -16.65
N VAL A 249 18.50 -3.32 -17.20
CA VAL A 249 19.48 -4.08 -16.41
C VAL A 249 20.57 -3.16 -15.86
N HIS A 250 21.12 -2.30 -16.72
CA HIS A 250 22.16 -1.35 -16.31
C HIS A 250 21.65 -0.32 -15.30
N ALA A 251 20.41 0.16 -15.46
CA ALA A 251 19.77 1.05 -14.48
C ALA A 251 19.59 0.35 -13.13
N ALA A 252 19.09 -0.89 -13.11
CA ALA A 252 18.90 -1.64 -11.87
C ALA A 252 20.23 -1.94 -11.16
N GLU A 253 21.29 -2.31 -11.90
CA GLU A 253 22.63 -2.52 -11.33
C GLU A 253 23.29 -1.21 -10.89
N MET A 254 23.03 -0.11 -11.59
CA MET A 254 23.47 1.23 -11.19
C MET A 254 22.86 1.62 -9.84
N GLU A 255 21.54 1.48 -9.68
CA GLU A 255 20.86 1.80 -8.41
C GLU A 255 21.29 0.86 -7.27
N ARG A 256 21.49 -0.45 -7.55
CA ARG A 256 22.07 -1.38 -6.58
C ARG A 256 23.48 -0.97 -6.14
N GLY A 257 24.32 -0.51 -7.08
CA GLY A 257 25.66 0.00 -6.77
C GLY A 257 25.62 1.28 -5.93
N VAL A 258 24.67 2.19 -6.20
CA VAL A 258 24.45 3.40 -5.40
C VAL A 258 24.01 3.03 -3.98
N ALA A 259 23.05 2.12 -3.85
CA ALA A 259 22.56 1.65 -2.56
C ALA A 259 23.67 0.96 -1.75
N ALA A 260 24.49 0.11 -2.38
CA ALA A 260 25.63 -0.53 -1.72
C ALA A 260 26.65 0.51 -1.21
N ALA A 261 27.05 1.46 -2.06
CA ALA A 261 27.98 2.53 -1.68
C ALA A 261 27.44 3.41 -0.55
N ALA A 262 26.13 3.66 -0.55
CA ALA A 262 25.45 4.43 0.48
C ALA A 262 25.37 3.66 1.81
N ALA A 263 25.00 2.37 1.76
CA ALA A 263 24.93 1.50 2.93
C ALA A 263 26.30 1.32 3.61
N GLU A 264 27.36 1.10 2.84
CA GLU A 264 28.73 0.98 3.34
C GLU A 264 29.22 2.28 3.98
N ARG A 265 29.02 3.43 3.32
CA ARG A 265 29.35 4.74 3.90
C ARG A 265 28.59 4.98 5.19
N ALA A 266 27.32 4.60 5.24
CA ALA A 266 26.51 4.74 6.43
C ALA A 266 27.00 3.87 7.59
N GLN A 267 27.69 2.74 7.39
CA GLN A 267 28.20 1.88 8.49
C GLN A 267 29.05 2.66 9.51
N ALA A 268 29.69 3.76 9.11
CA ALA A 268 30.46 4.63 10.01
C ALA A 268 29.59 5.40 11.03
N VAL A 269 28.27 5.48 10.81
CA VAL A 269 27.32 6.21 11.66
C VAL A 269 26.35 5.23 12.32
N ASP A 270 26.36 5.18 13.65
CA ASP A 270 25.31 4.55 14.45
C ASP A 270 24.99 3.09 14.10
N TYR A 271 26.02 2.30 13.82
CA TYR A 271 25.85 0.90 13.46
C TYR A 271 25.04 0.10 14.49
N GLY A 272 25.25 0.34 15.80
CA GLY A 272 24.51 -0.33 16.87
C GLY A 272 23.00 -0.01 16.89
N LEU A 273 22.63 1.25 16.64
CA LEU A 273 21.23 1.67 16.59
C LEU A 273 20.53 1.21 15.31
N ARG A 274 21.26 0.84 14.26
CA ARG A 274 20.67 0.42 12.99
C ARG A 274 19.89 -0.88 13.11
N ILE A 275 20.37 -1.85 13.89
CA ILE A 275 19.67 -3.13 14.07
C ILE A 275 18.32 -2.88 14.74
N VAL A 276 18.33 -2.15 15.87
CA VAL A 276 17.12 -1.74 16.59
C VAL A 276 16.18 -0.97 15.66
N ALA A 277 16.72 -0.02 14.90
CA ALA A 277 15.91 0.80 14.01
C ALA A 277 15.25 -0.01 12.88
N GLN A 278 15.89 -1.06 12.34
CA GLN A 278 15.26 -1.94 11.35
C GLN A 278 14.10 -2.77 11.94
N GLU A 279 14.23 -3.25 13.18
CA GLU A 279 13.10 -3.89 13.88
C GLU A 279 11.94 -2.91 14.07
N GLN A 280 12.25 -1.64 14.40
CA GLN A 280 11.23 -0.60 14.53
C GLN A 280 10.55 -0.24 13.20
N VAL A 281 11.26 -0.35 12.06
CA VAL A 281 10.63 -0.19 10.73
C VAL A 281 9.60 -1.29 10.48
N GLY A 282 9.92 -2.55 10.81
CA GLY A 282 8.97 -3.66 10.68
C GLY A 282 7.72 -3.47 11.54
N LEU A 283 7.89 -3.00 12.78
CA LEU A 283 6.77 -2.66 13.65
C LEU A 283 5.96 -1.49 13.11
N ALA A 284 6.61 -0.41 12.66
CA ALA A 284 5.93 0.73 12.04
C ALA A 284 5.06 0.30 10.86
N TYR A 285 5.59 -0.59 9.99
CA TYR A 285 4.82 -1.14 8.88
C TYR A 285 3.59 -1.92 9.33
N ALA A 286 3.75 -2.83 10.30
CA ALA A 286 2.64 -3.63 10.82
C ALA A 286 1.56 -2.77 11.52
N GLY A 287 1.98 -1.75 12.26
CA GLY A 287 1.08 -0.78 12.89
C GLY A 287 0.35 0.07 11.87
N TRP A 288 1.05 0.58 10.87
CA TRP A 288 0.50 1.40 9.79
C TRP A 288 -0.53 0.62 8.96
N ASP A 289 -0.20 -0.59 8.51
CA ASP A 289 -1.12 -1.43 7.72
C ASP A 289 -2.42 -1.73 8.47
N ARG A 290 -2.33 -2.10 9.75
CA ARG A 290 -3.50 -2.31 10.60
C ARG A 290 -4.31 -1.02 10.77
N LEU A 291 -3.65 0.11 10.96
CA LEU A 291 -4.33 1.40 11.09
C LEU A 291 -5.06 1.78 9.80
N LEU A 292 -4.43 1.64 8.63
CA LEU A 292 -5.05 1.89 7.34
C LEU A 292 -6.28 0.99 7.12
N THR A 293 -6.14 -0.30 7.41
CA THR A 293 -7.17 -1.29 7.10
C THR A 293 -8.31 -1.35 8.11
N ARG A 294 -8.03 -1.19 9.41
CA ARG A 294 -9.02 -1.35 10.51
C ARG A 294 -9.62 -0.04 11.00
N VAL A 295 -8.94 1.08 10.77
CA VAL A 295 -9.35 2.39 11.32
C VAL A 295 -9.57 3.42 10.20
N ALA A 296 -8.58 3.69 9.36
CA ALA A 296 -8.71 4.73 8.34
C ALA A 296 -9.76 4.38 7.27
N LEU A 297 -9.74 3.15 6.74
CA LEU A 297 -10.64 2.72 5.68
C LEU A 297 -12.14 2.83 6.04
N PRO A 298 -12.61 2.43 7.24
CA PRO A 298 -13.97 2.72 7.69
C PRO A 298 -14.34 4.20 7.60
N ALA A 299 -13.49 5.10 8.10
CA ALA A 299 -13.73 6.54 8.04
C ALA A 299 -13.82 7.04 6.60
N TRP A 300 -12.87 6.65 5.76
CA TRP A 300 -12.80 7.09 4.35
C TRP A 300 -14.05 6.72 3.56
N ARG A 301 -14.57 5.50 3.75
CA ARG A 301 -15.81 5.04 3.11
C ARG A 301 -17.05 5.87 3.51
N MET A 302 -16.99 6.61 4.61
CA MET A 302 -18.07 7.47 5.09
C MET A 302 -17.84 8.96 4.82
N GLY A 303 -16.88 9.31 3.97
CA GLY A 303 -16.56 10.70 3.66
C GLY A 303 -15.81 11.41 4.81
N ARG A 304 -15.18 10.65 5.71
CA ARG A 304 -14.40 11.17 6.83
C ARG A 304 -12.96 10.71 6.74
N TRP A 305 -12.04 11.44 7.35
CA TRP A 305 -10.65 11.01 7.42
C TRP A 305 -10.02 11.39 8.76
N PRO A 306 -9.30 10.47 9.44
CA PRO A 306 -8.68 10.80 10.72
C PRO A 306 -7.63 11.90 10.53
N ALA A 307 -7.74 13.01 11.26
CA ALA A 307 -6.83 14.14 11.10
C ALA A 307 -5.42 13.87 11.65
N ARG A 308 -5.26 12.85 12.48
CA ARG A 308 -4.02 12.55 13.22
C ARG A 308 -3.61 11.09 13.05
N LEU A 309 -3.53 10.64 11.80
CA LEU A 309 -3.29 9.24 11.44
C LEU A 309 -1.92 8.76 11.93
N ASP A 310 -0.85 9.54 11.78
CA ASP A 310 0.48 9.15 12.25
C ASP A 310 0.54 9.02 13.78
N ALA A 311 -0.17 9.89 14.51
CA ALA A 311 -0.33 9.74 15.95
C ALA A 311 -1.06 8.44 16.35
N GLY A 312 -1.99 7.98 15.51
CA GLY A 312 -2.68 6.70 15.67
C GLY A 312 -1.75 5.48 15.63
N VAL A 313 -0.62 5.56 14.90
CA VAL A 313 0.38 4.48 14.85
C VAL A 313 0.98 4.22 16.23
N VAL A 314 1.28 5.28 16.98
CA VAL A 314 1.84 5.16 18.33
C VAL A 314 0.85 4.47 19.26
N ALA A 315 -0.44 4.82 19.15
CA ALA A 315 -1.50 4.22 19.95
C ALA A 315 -1.68 2.73 19.59
N ALA A 316 -1.68 2.39 18.29
CA ALA A 316 -1.75 1.02 17.81
C ALA A 316 -0.58 0.16 18.28
N LEU A 317 0.65 0.66 18.17
CA LEU A 317 1.83 -0.09 18.59
C LEU A 317 1.96 -0.21 20.11
N THR A 318 1.46 0.78 20.85
CA THR A 318 1.35 0.70 22.32
C THR A 318 0.31 -0.35 22.75
N GLU A 319 -0.82 -0.45 22.05
CA GLU A 319 -1.79 -1.53 22.25
C GLU A 319 -1.20 -2.90 21.89
N LEU A 320 -0.48 -3.00 20.76
CA LEU A 320 0.19 -4.23 20.34
C LEU A 320 1.20 -4.72 21.37
N SER A 321 2.04 -3.81 21.89
CA SER A 321 3.01 -4.14 22.93
C SER A 321 2.34 -4.63 24.20
N ARG A 322 1.20 -4.04 24.60
CA ARG A 322 0.43 -4.51 25.77
C ARG A 322 -0.12 -5.93 25.60
N ARG A 323 -0.60 -6.29 24.40
CA ARG A 323 -1.17 -7.63 24.14
C ARG A 323 -0.12 -8.71 23.98
N ASP A 324 0.88 -8.43 23.14
CA ASP A 324 1.88 -9.42 22.76
C ASP A 324 3.10 -9.42 23.68
N ARG A 325 3.09 -8.59 24.74
CA ARG A 325 4.23 -8.37 25.66
C ARG A 325 5.53 -8.12 24.88
N LEU A 326 5.46 -7.30 23.83
CA LEU A 326 6.61 -7.00 22.99
C LEU A 326 7.74 -6.40 23.84
N ALA A 327 8.79 -7.21 24.04
CA ALA A 327 10.12 -6.94 24.60
C ALA A 327 10.24 -6.22 25.97
N GLU A 328 11.23 -6.63 26.76
CA GLU A 328 11.74 -5.87 27.89
C GLU A 328 12.24 -4.49 27.40
N GLY A 329 11.81 -3.38 28.03
CA GLY A 329 12.28 -2.02 27.73
C GLY A 329 11.37 -1.14 26.84
N PHE A 330 10.18 -1.60 26.46
CA PHE A 330 9.21 -0.79 25.68
C PHE A 330 8.79 0.49 26.40
N THR A 331 8.50 0.40 27.70
CA THR A 331 8.08 1.56 28.53
C THR A 331 9.20 2.58 28.70
N SER A 332 10.46 2.15 28.86
CA SER A 332 11.61 3.06 28.88
C SER A 332 11.81 3.76 27.54
N ARG A 333 11.61 3.05 26.41
CA ARG A 333 11.70 3.64 25.07
C ARG A 333 10.63 4.71 24.84
N LEU A 334 9.40 4.50 25.29
CA LEU A 334 8.32 5.49 25.13
C LEU A 334 8.65 6.84 25.81
N GLY A 335 9.48 6.85 26.85
CA GLY A 335 9.94 8.07 27.53
C GLY A 335 11.05 8.84 26.81
N GLU A 336 11.66 8.27 25.77
CA GLU A 336 12.66 8.97 24.96
C GLU A 336 12.01 9.94 23.97
N ARG A 337 12.71 11.03 23.62
CA ARG A 337 12.23 12.04 22.66
C ARG A 337 11.86 11.40 21.31
N PRO A 338 10.58 11.39 20.89
CA PRO A 338 10.18 10.94 19.56
C PRO A 338 10.70 11.89 18.48
N ALA A 339 10.81 11.42 17.25
CA ALA A 339 11.35 12.24 16.17
C ALA A 339 10.37 13.32 15.66
N CYS A 340 9.06 13.20 15.92
CA CYS A 340 8.08 14.23 15.61
C CYS A 340 8.29 15.51 16.44
N ASP A 341 8.98 15.44 17.58
CA ASP A 341 9.41 16.62 18.36
C ASP A 341 10.49 17.45 17.65
N LEU A 342 11.00 16.99 16.49
CA LEU A 342 11.89 17.79 15.62
C LEU A 342 11.10 18.76 14.72
N LEU A 343 9.77 18.69 14.76
CA LEU A 343 8.83 19.56 14.06
C LEU A 343 8.28 20.62 15.04
N GLU A 344 8.07 21.84 14.58
CA GLU A 344 7.46 22.91 15.37
C GLU A 344 5.97 22.65 15.62
N GLU A 345 5.26 22.24 14.56
CA GLU A 345 3.83 21.94 14.58
C GLU A 345 3.59 20.53 14.03
N PRO A 346 3.89 19.46 14.81
CA PRO A 346 3.69 18.10 14.32
C PRO A 346 2.24 17.83 13.91
N GLY A 347 1.29 18.48 14.55
CA GLY A 347 -0.13 18.25 14.28
C GLY A 347 -0.63 18.68 12.91
N THR A 348 -0.20 19.85 12.42
CA THR A 348 -0.58 20.33 11.09
C THR A 348 0.09 19.50 9.98
N ILE A 349 1.27 18.96 10.28
CA ILE A 349 2.00 18.07 9.37
C ILE A 349 1.34 16.68 9.30
N ASP A 350 0.90 16.13 10.44
CA ASP A 350 0.12 14.88 10.52
C ASP A 350 -1.20 14.99 9.75
N GLU A 351 -1.90 16.11 9.89
CA GLU A 351 -3.14 16.39 9.18
C GLU A 351 -2.92 16.40 7.65
N ALA A 352 -1.88 17.08 7.18
CA ALA A 352 -1.52 17.09 5.76
C ALA A 352 -1.10 15.69 5.25
N ALA A 353 -0.34 14.93 6.05
CA ALA A 353 0.06 13.55 5.71
C ALA A 353 -1.15 12.60 5.67
N SER A 354 -2.09 12.76 6.61
CA SER A 354 -3.33 11.99 6.71
C SER A 354 -4.25 12.22 5.51
N LEU A 355 -4.41 13.48 5.08
CA LEU A 355 -5.17 13.81 3.87
C LEU A 355 -4.51 13.24 2.61
N LEU A 356 -3.18 13.31 2.53
CA LEU A 356 -2.42 12.69 1.44
C LEU A 356 -2.56 11.16 1.45
N ALA A 357 -2.59 10.52 2.63
CA ALA A 357 -2.79 9.08 2.78
C ALA A 357 -4.15 8.68 2.20
N ALA A 358 -5.21 9.41 2.53
CA ALA A 358 -6.54 9.14 2.00
C ALA A 358 -6.59 9.29 0.47
N ARG A 359 -5.89 10.28 -0.10
CA ARG A 359 -5.77 10.43 -1.55
C ARG A 359 -5.03 9.25 -2.20
N LEU A 360 -3.91 8.82 -1.62
CA LEU A 360 -3.06 7.77 -2.20
C LEU A 360 -3.67 6.37 -2.06
N PHE A 361 -4.26 6.06 -0.89
CA PHE A 361 -4.72 4.70 -0.56
C PHE A 361 -6.23 4.49 -0.80
N HIS A 362 -7.03 5.56 -0.80
CA HIS A 362 -8.48 5.48 -1.01
C HIS A 362 -8.97 6.23 -2.25
N GLY A 363 -8.16 7.13 -2.82
CA GLY A 363 -8.60 8.01 -3.90
C GLY A 363 -9.49 9.15 -3.43
N GLY A 364 -9.41 9.52 -2.14
CA GLY A 364 -10.15 10.66 -1.60
C GLY A 364 -9.76 11.99 -2.24
N PRO A 365 -10.60 13.03 -2.10
CA PRO A 365 -10.29 14.38 -2.56
C PRO A 365 -8.97 14.92 -2.00
N ALA A 366 -8.32 15.80 -2.77
CA ALA A 366 -7.08 16.43 -2.35
C ALA A 366 -7.27 17.54 -1.31
N GLU A 367 -8.49 18.06 -1.17
CA GLU A 367 -8.85 19.14 -0.26
C GLU A 367 -10.08 18.74 0.57
N THR A 368 -10.19 19.32 1.77
CA THR A 368 -11.35 19.16 2.64
C THR A 368 -12.59 19.78 2.02
N GLY A 369 -13.75 19.15 2.22
CA GLY A 369 -15.03 19.61 1.70
C GLY A 369 -16.21 19.24 2.61
N PRO A 370 -17.45 19.64 2.27
CA PRO A 370 -18.63 19.34 3.08
C PRO A 370 -18.89 17.84 3.23
N ASP A 371 -18.59 17.07 2.18
CA ASP A 371 -18.73 15.60 2.15
C ASP A 371 -17.39 14.88 2.41
N TRP A 372 -16.33 15.63 2.75
CA TRP A 372 -14.98 15.12 3.00
C TRP A 372 -14.31 15.87 4.15
N ALA A 373 -14.63 15.50 5.38
CA ALA A 373 -14.26 16.25 6.58
C ALA A 373 -13.30 15.48 7.52
N PRO A 374 -12.39 16.18 8.21
CA PRO A 374 -11.54 15.56 9.22
C PRO A 374 -12.38 15.01 10.38
N VAL A 375 -11.85 14.00 11.08
CA VAL A 375 -12.39 13.51 12.35
C VAL A 375 -11.26 13.41 13.37
N ASP A 376 -11.50 13.91 14.59
CA ASP A 376 -10.59 13.74 15.72
C ASP A 376 -10.78 12.36 16.37
N TRP A 377 -9.76 11.85 17.05
CA TRP A 377 -9.83 10.56 17.74
C TRP A 377 -10.88 10.52 18.86
N GLN A 378 -11.21 11.64 19.48
CA GLN A 378 -12.28 11.72 20.49
C GLN A 378 -13.68 11.54 19.88
N GLU A 379 -13.88 12.02 18.66
CA GLU A 379 -15.16 11.99 17.94
C GLU A 379 -15.30 10.73 17.08
N TYR A 380 -14.19 10.05 16.77
CA TYR A 380 -14.14 8.87 15.91
C TYR A 380 -15.15 7.77 16.29
N PRO A 381 -15.31 7.37 17.58
CA PRO A 381 -16.29 6.34 17.94
C PRO A 381 -17.74 6.73 17.56
N ASP A 382 -18.11 7.98 17.77
CA ASP A 382 -19.48 8.44 17.51
C ASP A 382 -19.70 8.73 16.01
N GLU A 383 -18.76 9.40 15.34
CA GLU A 383 -18.90 9.80 13.93
C GLU A 383 -18.69 8.65 12.94
N VAL A 384 -17.83 7.69 13.29
CA VAL A 384 -17.41 6.59 12.41
C VAL A 384 -17.99 5.27 12.89
N VAL A 385 -17.73 4.87 14.13
CA VAL A 385 -18.07 3.50 14.59
C VAL A 385 -19.58 3.32 14.73
N ASP A 386 -20.29 4.20 15.45
CA ASP A 386 -21.75 4.13 15.57
C ASP A 386 -22.41 4.22 14.19
N ARG A 387 -22.01 5.21 13.39
CA ARG A 387 -22.57 5.41 12.05
C ARG A 387 -22.37 4.21 11.15
N LYS A 388 -21.17 3.61 11.15
CA LYS A 388 -20.88 2.39 10.39
C LYS A 388 -21.83 1.26 10.79
N TRP A 389 -21.95 0.98 12.09
CA TRP A 389 -22.81 -0.10 12.56
C TRP A 389 -24.28 0.13 12.21
N ARG A 390 -24.78 1.36 12.34
CA ARG A 390 -26.17 1.67 11.98
C ARG A 390 -26.42 1.54 10.47
N ILE A 391 -25.46 1.93 9.62
CA ILE A 391 -25.54 1.74 8.15
C ILE A 391 -25.57 0.25 7.80
N ASP A 392 -24.69 -0.54 8.38
CA ASP A 392 -24.60 -1.99 8.12
C ASP A 392 -25.86 -2.71 8.63
N ALA A 393 -26.35 -2.37 9.82
CA ALA A 393 -27.60 -2.89 10.36
C ALA A 393 -28.82 -2.49 9.50
N ALA A 394 -28.86 -1.26 8.98
CA ALA A 394 -29.89 -0.83 8.04
C ALA A 394 -29.86 -1.64 6.75
N ARG A 395 -28.66 -1.90 6.21
CA ARG A 395 -28.47 -2.73 5.02
C ARG A 395 -28.97 -4.15 5.24
N LEU A 396 -28.62 -4.76 6.38
CA LEU A 396 -29.09 -6.09 6.76
C LEU A 396 -30.62 -6.18 6.73
N HIS A 397 -31.30 -5.21 7.32
CA HIS A 397 -32.77 -5.18 7.33
C HIS A 397 -33.39 -4.89 5.96
N ARG A 398 -32.77 -4.06 5.11
CA ARG A 398 -33.21 -3.87 3.71
C ARG A 398 -33.17 -5.17 2.92
N VAL A 399 -32.12 -5.97 3.09
CA VAL A 399 -32.00 -7.28 2.43
C VAL A 399 -33.03 -8.27 2.99
N LEU A 400 -33.22 -8.33 4.32
CA LEU A 400 -34.27 -9.16 4.93
C LEU A 400 -35.69 -8.80 4.45
N ASP A 401 -35.96 -7.50 4.26
CA ASP A 401 -37.22 -7.01 3.69
C ASP A 401 -37.39 -7.45 2.23
N THR A 402 -36.31 -7.41 1.44
CA THR A 402 -36.30 -7.88 0.03
C THR A 402 -36.53 -9.39 -0.08
N LEU A 403 -36.00 -10.17 0.86
CA LEU A 403 -36.21 -11.62 0.96
C LEU A 403 -37.61 -12.00 1.51
N GLY A 404 -38.44 -11.02 1.88
CA GLY A 404 -39.79 -11.25 2.38
C GLY A 404 -39.85 -11.89 3.78
N VAL A 405 -38.78 -11.80 4.56
CA VAL A 405 -38.72 -12.36 5.92
C VAL A 405 -39.71 -11.62 6.81
N ARG A 406 -40.77 -12.31 7.27
CA ARG A 406 -41.86 -11.70 8.06
C ARG A 406 -41.34 -11.08 9.37
N ARG A 407 -41.87 -9.91 9.73
CA ARG A 407 -41.64 -9.29 11.05
C ARG A 407 -42.46 -10.08 12.08
N SER A 408 -41.81 -10.72 13.05
CA SER A 408 -42.49 -11.49 14.10
C SER A 408 -43.44 -10.59 14.91
N PRO A 409 -44.76 -10.82 14.90
CA PRO A 409 -45.67 -10.11 15.80
C PRO A 409 -45.55 -10.75 17.20
N GLY A 410 -44.86 -10.06 18.12
CA GLY A 410 -44.87 -10.47 19.53
C GLY A 410 -46.30 -10.41 20.10
N PRO A 411 -46.73 -11.40 20.91
CA PRO A 411 -48.04 -11.34 21.55
C PRO A 411 -48.00 -10.26 22.63
N ALA A 412 -48.83 -9.22 22.48
CA ALA A 412 -49.08 -8.11 23.43
C ALA A 412 -48.27 -6.80 23.28
N ALA A 413 -47.95 -6.35 22.07
CA ALA A 413 -47.72 -4.93 21.81
C ALA A 413 -48.35 -4.48 20.48
N PRO A 414 -49.02 -3.31 20.40
CA PRO A 414 -49.50 -2.78 19.14
C PRO A 414 -48.30 -2.39 18.27
N ASN A 415 -47.95 -3.27 17.32
CA ASN A 415 -46.94 -3.12 16.27
C ASN A 415 -45.55 -2.60 16.71
N PRO A 416 -44.54 -3.46 16.95
CA PRO A 416 -43.16 -3.01 16.84
C PRO A 416 -42.87 -2.74 15.36
N VAL A 417 -43.05 -1.49 14.92
CA VAL A 417 -42.87 -1.07 13.51
C VAL A 417 -41.38 -1.01 13.09
N GLY A 418 -40.44 -1.28 14.02
CA GLY A 418 -39.01 -1.07 13.82
C GLY A 418 -38.17 -2.32 13.55
N PRO A 419 -36.92 -2.14 13.09
CA PRO A 419 -35.93 -3.22 12.97
C PRO A 419 -35.52 -3.74 14.35
N THR A 420 -35.48 -5.06 14.53
CA THR A 420 -35.16 -5.73 15.81
C THR A 420 -34.11 -6.82 15.60
N LEU A 421 -33.24 -7.02 16.60
CA LEU A 421 -32.24 -8.09 16.58
C LEU A 421 -32.91 -9.47 16.63
N ALA A 422 -34.01 -9.60 17.37
CA ALA A 422 -34.80 -10.84 17.45
C ALA A 422 -35.21 -11.35 16.06
N ARG A 423 -35.58 -10.46 15.13
CA ARG A 423 -35.92 -10.83 13.75
C ARG A 423 -34.75 -11.46 13.00
N VAL A 424 -33.53 -10.97 13.23
CA VAL A 424 -32.31 -11.53 12.62
C VAL A 424 -32.02 -12.90 13.21
N LEU A 425 -32.08 -13.03 14.54
CA LEU A 425 -31.89 -14.30 15.24
C LEU A 425 -32.89 -15.37 14.76
N ASP A 426 -34.19 -15.03 14.71
CA ASP A 426 -35.26 -15.93 14.26
C ASP A 426 -35.04 -16.43 12.83
N HIS A 427 -34.53 -15.57 11.94
CA HIS A 427 -34.27 -15.94 10.56
C HIS A 427 -33.09 -16.90 10.43
N LEU A 428 -31.99 -16.59 11.12
CA LEU A 428 -30.74 -17.36 11.05
C LEU A 428 -30.78 -18.65 11.86
N THR A 429 -31.68 -18.79 12.84
CA THR A 429 -31.78 -20.00 13.65
C THR A 429 -32.25 -21.20 12.81
N THR A 430 -31.48 -22.29 12.83
CA THR A 430 -31.88 -23.58 12.26
C THR A 430 -32.95 -24.21 13.17
N PRO A 431 -34.15 -24.55 12.65
CA PRO A 431 -35.12 -25.28 13.45
C PRO A 431 -34.54 -26.66 13.83
N PRO A 432 -34.69 -27.11 15.09
CA PRO A 432 -34.30 -28.48 15.43
C PRO A 432 -35.06 -29.44 14.51
N GLU A 433 -34.31 -30.31 13.82
CA GLU A 433 -34.89 -31.38 13.02
C GLU A 433 -35.90 -32.13 13.91
N PRO A 434 -37.17 -32.30 13.51
CA PRO A 434 -38.11 -33.05 14.32
C PRO A 434 -37.53 -34.44 14.49
N ALA A 435 -37.09 -34.75 15.71
CA ALA A 435 -36.55 -36.04 16.07
C ALA A 435 -37.48 -37.11 15.51
N THR A 436 -37.02 -37.83 14.49
CA THR A 436 -37.67 -39.02 13.98
C THR A 436 -37.83 -39.94 15.18
N THR A 437 -39.05 -40.01 15.70
CA THR A 437 -39.43 -40.87 16.81
C THR A 437 -38.85 -42.25 16.58
N PRO A 438 -38.03 -42.81 17.49
CA PRO A 438 -37.55 -44.18 17.34
C PRO A 438 -38.78 -45.09 17.23
N ALA A 439 -38.92 -45.76 16.09
CA ALA A 439 -39.96 -46.75 15.88
C ALA A 439 -39.84 -47.80 16.98
N THR A 440 -40.93 -47.93 17.75
CA THR A 440 -41.13 -48.97 18.76
C THR A 440 -40.82 -50.35 18.18
N PRO A 441 -39.93 -51.17 18.80
CA PRO A 441 -39.70 -52.53 18.34
C PRO A 441 -40.92 -53.39 18.70
N ARG A 442 -41.50 -54.05 17.70
CA ARG A 442 -42.53 -55.07 17.88
C ARG A 442 -41.87 -56.44 18.20
N PRO A 443 -42.47 -57.27 19.05
CA PRO A 443 -41.83 -58.47 19.59
C PRO A 443 -42.06 -59.69 18.70
N THR A 444 -41.04 -60.52 18.54
CA THR A 444 -41.19 -61.88 18.00
C THR A 444 -40.27 -62.86 18.74
N GLU A 445 -40.92 -63.63 19.61
CA GLU A 445 -40.73 -65.06 19.88
C GLU A 445 -39.32 -65.67 19.80
N GLN A 446 -38.82 -66.02 20.98
CA GLN A 446 -37.92 -67.16 21.23
C GLN A 446 -38.65 -68.49 20.95
N PRO A 447 -37.92 -69.55 20.56
CA PRO A 447 -37.57 -70.53 21.61
C PRO A 447 -36.23 -71.26 21.40
N GLY A 448 -35.57 -71.62 22.51
CA GLY A 448 -34.89 -72.92 22.61
C GLY A 448 -33.57 -72.99 23.39
N GLY A 449 -33.63 -73.56 24.62
CA GLY A 449 -32.58 -74.41 25.23
C GLY A 449 -31.52 -73.70 26.09
N ARG A 450 -31.66 -73.63 27.43
CA ARG A 450 -31.02 -74.52 28.45
C ARG A 450 -29.52 -74.75 28.18
N THR A 451 -28.58 -74.37 29.05
CA THR A 451 -28.30 -74.88 30.42
C THR A 451 -27.19 -73.97 31.04
N GLN A 452 -27.32 -73.38 32.24
CA GLN A 452 -26.57 -73.72 33.50
C GLN A 452 -25.07 -74.04 33.27
N THR A 453 -24.06 -73.45 33.92
CA THR A 453 -23.84 -73.12 35.36
C THR A 453 -22.51 -72.34 35.50
N ASP A 454 -22.44 -71.49 36.54
CA ASP A 454 -21.33 -71.25 37.48
C ASP A 454 -19.89 -70.90 37.03
N GLY A 455 -19.28 -69.96 37.76
CA GLY A 455 -17.84 -69.96 37.98
C GLY A 455 -17.20 -68.58 38.17
N ALA A 456 -17.08 -68.15 39.43
CA ALA A 456 -16.14 -67.12 39.86
C ALA A 456 -14.68 -67.51 39.55
N ASP A 457 -13.80 -66.55 39.28
CA ASP A 457 -12.82 -66.09 40.29
C ASP A 457 -11.69 -65.21 39.72
N ARG A 458 -11.13 -64.44 40.65
CA ARG A 458 -10.00 -63.51 40.52
C ARG A 458 -8.65 -64.19 40.26
N ALA A 459 -7.78 -63.36 39.67
CA ALA A 459 -6.33 -63.22 39.90
C ALA A 459 -5.37 -64.29 39.34
N GLY A 460 -4.32 -63.80 38.67
CA GLY A 460 -3.12 -64.58 38.34
C GLY A 460 -2.23 -63.95 37.26
N HIS A 461 -1.39 -62.99 37.64
CA HIS A 461 -0.03 -62.82 37.08
C HIS A 461 0.89 -63.78 37.87
N PRO A 462 2.05 -64.33 37.39
CA PRO A 462 3.12 -63.59 36.69
C PRO A 462 3.99 -64.34 35.65
N ASP A 463 4.96 -63.59 35.10
CA ASP A 463 6.31 -63.97 34.64
C ASP A 463 6.47 -64.99 33.48
N ASP A 464 7.45 -64.95 32.59
CA ASP A 464 8.55 -64.03 32.22
C ASP A 464 9.21 -64.69 30.97
N THR A 465 10.13 -63.97 30.32
CA THR A 465 11.32 -64.41 29.58
C THR A 465 11.50 -63.94 28.11
N ASN A 466 12.53 -63.09 27.99
CA ASN A 466 13.64 -63.06 27.02
C ASN A 466 13.50 -62.46 25.60
N ARG A 467 13.97 -61.21 25.54
CA ARG A 467 14.88 -60.47 24.59
C ARG A 467 16.03 -61.31 23.96
N PRO A 468 17.00 -60.76 23.16
CA PRO A 468 17.12 -59.57 22.25
C PRO A 468 17.81 -59.85 20.87
N ASP A 469 17.85 -58.87 19.95
CA ASP A 469 19.02 -58.45 19.10
C ASP A 469 18.57 -57.21 18.26
N ASP A 470 19.09 -55.98 18.30
CA ASP A 470 20.41 -55.36 18.07
C ASP A 470 20.98 -55.42 16.63
N SER A 471 21.13 -54.24 16.00
CA SER A 471 22.17 -53.94 15.00
C SER A 471 22.07 -52.48 14.54
N ASN A 472 23.19 -51.76 14.68
CA ASN A 472 23.36 -50.33 14.41
C ASN A 472 24.55 -50.12 13.44
N ARG A 473 24.32 -49.29 12.40
CA ARG A 473 25.24 -48.41 11.60
C ARG A 473 26.37 -49.02 10.71
N PRO A 474 26.89 -48.32 9.66
CA PRO A 474 27.59 -47.01 9.74
C PRO A 474 27.35 -45.97 8.59
N ASP A 475 28.00 -44.80 8.73
CA ASP A 475 27.97 -43.53 7.97
C ASP A 475 28.53 -43.53 6.52
N ASP A 476 28.13 -42.49 5.74
CA ASP A 476 29.00 -41.41 5.19
C ASP A 476 28.69 -41.03 3.72
N THR A 477 28.28 -39.78 3.46
CA THR A 477 28.93 -38.88 2.47
C THR A 477 28.23 -37.52 2.33
N THR A 478 29.06 -36.55 1.94
CA THR A 478 29.00 -35.11 2.14
C THR A 478 28.30 -34.34 1.00
N ARG A 479 27.91 -33.07 1.31
CA ARG A 479 27.95 -31.88 0.43
C ARG A 479 26.62 -31.42 -0.22
N ASN A 480 25.90 -30.52 0.46
CA ASN A 480 25.37 -29.25 -0.09
C ASN A 480 24.57 -28.49 0.99
N ALA A 481 25.13 -27.40 1.52
CA ALA A 481 24.42 -26.47 2.39
C ALA A 481 24.32 -25.10 1.69
N ALA A 482 23.19 -24.86 1.03
CA ALA A 482 22.66 -23.52 0.81
C ALA A 482 22.00 -23.04 2.13
N PRO A 483 21.97 -21.74 2.44
CA PRO A 483 21.31 -21.26 3.65
C PRO A 483 19.81 -21.56 3.59
N ARG A 484 19.31 -22.38 4.51
CA ARG A 484 17.88 -22.55 4.78
C ARG A 484 17.37 -21.27 5.41
N VAL A 485 16.45 -20.62 4.70
CA VAL A 485 15.58 -19.57 5.23
C VAL A 485 14.64 -20.22 6.26
N PRO A 486 14.28 -19.58 7.39
CA PRO A 486 13.43 -20.20 8.41
C PRO A 486 12.03 -20.52 7.88
N ALA A 487 11.55 -21.73 8.17
CA ALA A 487 10.23 -22.25 7.81
C ALA A 487 9.08 -21.54 8.56
N ALA A 488 8.89 -20.25 8.29
CA ALA A 488 7.79 -19.42 8.79
C ALA A 488 6.98 -18.75 7.67
N TYR A 489 7.27 -19.05 6.39
CA TYR A 489 6.65 -18.38 5.24
C TYR A 489 6.05 -19.34 4.18
N GLU A 490 5.93 -20.64 4.45
CA GLU A 490 5.34 -21.63 3.51
C GLU A 490 3.99 -22.23 3.98
N ALA A 491 3.36 -21.65 5.02
CA ALA A 491 2.08 -22.15 5.55
C ALA A 491 0.85 -21.26 5.21
N MET A 492 0.94 -20.36 4.22
CA MET A 492 -0.19 -19.51 3.79
C MET A 492 -0.43 -19.52 2.27
N GLY A 493 -0.23 -20.67 1.63
CA GLY A 493 -0.47 -20.84 0.20
C GLY A 493 -1.05 -22.22 -0.12
N ARG A 494 -1.93 -22.73 0.73
CA ARG A 494 -2.76 -23.88 0.38
C ARG A 494 -4.11 -23.33 -0.07
N ASP A 495 -4.37 -23.47 -1.36
CA ASP A 495 -5.68 -23.24 -1.97
C ASP A 495 -6.70 -24.14 -1.23
N ASP A 496 -7.56 -23.52 -0.42
CA ASP A 496 -8.76 -24.14 0.15
C ASP A 496 -9.99 -23.83 -0.74
N ASP A 497 -9.82 -23.92 -2.06
CA ASP A 497 -10.89 -23.66 -3.05
C ASP A 497 -11.75 -24.92 -3.37
N GLU A 498 -11.68 -25.99 -2.57
CA GLU A 498 -12.41 -27.24 -2.85
C GLU A 498 -13.19 -27.86 -1.67
N ASP A 499 -13.70 -27.08 -0.70
CA ASP A 499 -14.62 -27.66 0.32
C ASP A 499 -15.82 -26.81 0.77
N ASP A 500 -16.35 -25.92 -0.08
CA ASP A 500 -17.50 -25.06 0.26
C ASP A 500 -18.89 -25.70 0.01
N THR A 501 -19.01 -27.05 0.00
CA THR A 501 -20.29 -27.72 -0.32
C THR A 501 -20.82 -28.75 0.68
N VAL A 502 -20.38 -28.73 1.95
CA VAL A 502 -20.97 -29.61 2.97
C VAL A 502 -21.21 -28.86 4.29
N GLY A 503 -22.43 -28.33 4.48
CA GLY A 503 -22.97 -28.02 5.81
C GLY A 503 -23.44 -26.59 6.14
N GLY A 504 -23.49 -25.65 5.18
CA GLY A 504 -23.92 -24.28 5.47
C GLY A 504 -25.44 -24.10 5.58
N ASN A 505 -25.90 -23.35 6.59
CA ASN A 505 -27.30 -22.91 6.71
C ASN A 505 -27.78 -22.17 5.44
N GLU A 506 -28.74 -22.74 4.71
CA GLU A 506 -29.26 -22.18 3.45
C GLU A 506 -29.78 -20.73 3.61
N ARG A 507 -30.34 -20.39 4.77
CA ARG A 507 -30.85 -19.04 5.06
C ARG A 507 -29.70 -18.04 5.21
N SER A 508 -28.61 -18.44 5.88
CA SER A 508 -27.38 -17.65 5.97
C SER A 508 -26.80 -17.39 4.58
N SER A 509 -26.73 -18.41 3.73
CA SER A 509 -26.21 -18.29 2.36
C SER A 509 -27.05 -17.31 1.51
N ALA A 510 -28.37 -17.42 1.56
CA ALA A 510 -29.27 -16.52 0.83
C ALA A 510 -29.13 -15.05 1.30
N LEU A 511 -29.03 -14.83 2.61
CA LEU A 511 -28.85 -13.49 3.18
C LEU A 511 -27.47 -12.90 2.83
N ALA A 512 -26.42 -13.72 2.91
CA ALA A 512 -25.06 -13.34 2.53
C ALA A 512 -24.98 -12.96 1.04
N ALA A 513 -25.60 -13.74 0.15
CA ALA A 513 -25.68 -13.41 -1.28
C ALA A 513 -26.42 -12.09 -1.53
N GLY A 514 -27.52 -11.84 -0.82
CA GLY A 514 -28.28 -10.59 -0.89
C GLY A 514 -27.45 -9.38 -0.45
N LEU A 515 -26.69 -9.51 0.64
CA LEU A 515 -25.77 -8.46 1.13
C LEU A 515 -24.65 -8.16 0.13
N THR A 516 -24.02 -9.20 -0.43
CA THR A 516 -22.99 -9.05 -1.47
C THR A 516 -23.54 -8.32 -2.70
N ALA A 517 -24.76 -8.67 -3.14
CA ALA A 517 -25.41 -8.01 -4.27
C ALA A 517 -25.81 -6.55 -3.97
N GLU A 518 -26.20 -6.23 -2.74
CA GLU A 518 -26.47 -4.85 -2.31
C GLU A 518 -25.19 -4.01 -2.29
N LEU A 519 -24.09 -4.54 -1.73
CA LEU A 519 -22.78 -3.87 -1.72
C LEU A 519 -22.25 -3.61 -3.12
N ALA A 520 -22.35 -4.60 -4.02
CA ALA A 520 -21.94 -4.44 -5.42
C ALA A 520 -22.76 -3.36 -6.15
N ARG A 521 -24.06 -3.21 -5.82
CA ARG A 521 -24.91 -2.14 -6.38
C ARG A 521 -24.54 -0.76 -5.85
N GLU A 522 -24.25 -0.65 -4.56
CA GLU A 522 -23.78 0.61 -3.97
C GLU A 522 -22.41 1.02 -4.51
N GLU A 523 -21.48 0.07 -4.66
CA GLU A 523 -20.16 0.35 -5.26
C GLU A 523 -20.28 0.78 -6.73
N ALA A 524 -21.23 0.22 -7.48
CA ALA A 524 -21.51 0.62 -8.86
C ALA A 524 -22.20 1.99 -8.99
N THR A 525 -22.92 2.43 -7.96
CA THR A 525 -23.64 3.71 -7.93
C THR A 525 -22.87 4.83 -7.21
N ALA A 526 -21.84 4.48 -6.45
CA ALA A 526 -20.92 5.45 -5.87
C ALA A 526 -20.37 6.35 -6.98
N PRO A 527 -20.43 7.69 -6.84
CA PRO A 527 -19.93 8.59 -7.84
C PRO A 527 -18.44 8.31 -8.02
N SER A 528 -18.14 7.65 -9.13
CA SER A 528 -16.79 7.62 -9.65
C SER A 528 -16.50 9.04 -10.12
N ASP A 529 -15.79 9.84 -9.34
CA ASP A 529 -15.10 11.07 -9.80
C ASP A 529 -13.97 10.71 -10.81
N ARG A 530 -14.27 9.78 -11.73
CA ARG A 530 -13.40 9.27 -12.78
C ARG A 530 -13.46 10.12 -14.05
N GLY A 531 -13.97 11.36 -14.01
CA GLY A 531 -13.89 12.19 -15.22
C GLY A 531 -14.67 13.50 -15.31
N THR A 532 -14.99 14.18 -14.22
CA THR A 532 -15.66 15.50 -14.27
C THR A 532 -14.78 16.63 -13.71
N SER A 533 -13.61 16.80 -14.30
CA SER A 533 -12.78 18.01 -14.15
C SER A 533 -12.33 18.57 -15.51
N ALA A 534 -13.08 18.30 -16.58
CA ALA A 534 -12.79 18.83 -17.91
C ALA A 534 -13.52 20.15 -18.27
N GLU A 535 -14.45 20.66 -17.45
CA GLU A 535 -15.30 21.81 -17.84
C GLU A 535 -15.28 23.05 -16.92
N ALA A 536 -14.33 23.17 -15.99
CA ALA A 536 -14.14 24.42 -15.23
C ALA A 536 -12.72 24.99 -15.37
N ALA A 537 -12.19 25.05 -16.59
CA ALA A 537 -10.96 25.77 -16.89
C ALA A 537 -11.27 27.28 -17.03
N GLY A 538 -11.18 28.03 -15.94
CA GLY A 538 -11.44 29.46 -16.00
C GLY A 538 -11.26 30.26 -14.70
N GLN A 539 -10.16 30.08 -13.95
CA GLN A 539 -9.45 31.15 -13.23
C GLN A 539 -8.27 30.59 -12.41
N ALA A 540 -7.17 31.34 -12.39
CA ALA A 540 -5.83 30.91 -12.00
C ALA A 540 -5.62 30.83 -10.48
N SER A 541 -4.93 29.76 -10.05
CA SER A 541 -4.16 29.69 -8.80
C SER A 541 -3.02 28.65 -8.95
N ASP A 542 -1.87 28.95 -8.35
CA ASP A 542 -0.56 28.27 -8.51
C ASP A 542 -0.49 26.86 -7.87
N THR A 543 -1.63 26.27 -7.52
CA THR A 543 -1.78 24.94 -6.92
C THR A 543 -2.26 23.86 -7.89
N ALA A 544 -2.69 24.22 -9.10
CA ALA A 544 -3.21 23.30 -10.12
C ALA A 544 -2.10 22.52 -10.89
N LEU A 545 -1.04 22.07 -10.21
CA LEU A 545 0.12 21.42 -10.84
C LEU A 545 0.13 19.89 -10.75
N TRP A 546 -0.89 19.28 -10.13
CA TRP A 546 -0.92 17.85 -9.77
C TRP A 546 -2.24 17.14 -10.08
N ASP A 547 -2.84 17.45 -11.24
CA ASP A 547 -3.97 16.67 -11.74
C ASP A 547 -3.46 15.31 -12.26
N VAL A 548 -3.19 14.42 -11.30
CA VAL A 548 -2.91 13.01 -11.54
C VAL A 548 -4.26 12.35 -11.69
N GLY A 549 -4.63 12.07 -12.94
CA GLY A 549 -5.78 11.23 -13.25
C GLY A 549 -5.75 9.94 -12.44
N ALA A 550 -6.95 9.42 -12.12
CA ALA A 550 -7.21 8.24 -11.29
C ALA A 550 -6.00 7.32 -11.13
N LEU A 551 -5.31 7.45 -9.99
CA LEU A 551 -4.27 6.50 -9.59
C LEU A 551 -4.90 5.10 -9.62
N PRO A 552 -4.21 4.07 -10.15
CA PRO A 552 -4.71 2.71 -10.04
C PRO A 552 -4.70 2.32 -8.57
N LEU A 553 -5.87 2.42 -7.92
CA LEU A 553 -6.04 2.05 -6.53
C LEU A 553 -6.10 0.53 -6.44
N PHE A 554 -5.25 -0.03 -5.58
CA PHE A 554 -5.39 -1.42 -5.17
C PHE A 554 -6.28 -1.47 -3.93
N PRO A 555 -7.22 -2.41 -3.84
CA PRO A 555 -8.05 -2.53 -2.65
C PRO A 555 -7.16 -2.86 -1.45
N LEU A 556 -7.27 -2.04 -0.40
CA LEU A 556 -6.50 -2.22 0.85
C LEU A 556 -6.85 -3.51 1.60
N GLN A 557 -7.99 -4.12 1.28
CA GLN A 557 -8.42 -5.36 1.88
C GLN A 557 -8.68 -6.39 0.78
N PRO A 558 -8.35 -7.67 1.02
CA PRO A 558 -8.78 -8.75 0.16
C PRO A 558 -10.33 -8.79 0.10
N PRO A 559 -10.90 -9.29 -1.01
CA PRO A 559 -12.35 -9.43 -1.12
C PRO A 559 -12.85 -10.32 0.02
N ARG A 560 -13.85 -9.81 0.76
CA ARG A 560 -14.46 -10.52 1.88
C ARG A 560 -15.30 -11.67 1.36
N THR A 561 -15.24 -12.80 2.06
CA THR A 561 -16.16 -13.90 1.79
C THR A 561 -17.60 -13.49 2.13
N ALA A 562 -18.59 -14.09 1.47
CA ALA A 562 -20.00 -13.78 1.74
C ALA A 562 -20.37 -14.03 3.22
N ARG A 563 -19.74 -15.05 3.81
CA ARG A 563 -19.86 -15.42 5.23
C ARG A 563 -19.30 -14.35 6.17
N GLU A 564 -18.09 -13.85 5.91
CA GLU A 564 -17.50 -12.73 6.67
C GLU A 564 -18.39 -11.49 6.60
N LEU A 565 -18.91 -11.16 5.41
CA LEU A 565 -19.82 -10.03 5.25
C LEU A 565 -21.08 -10.21 6.10
N LEU A 566 -21.71 -11.38 6.10
CA LEU A 566 -22.88 -11.62 6.94
C LEU A 566 -22.55 -11.50 8.44
N ALA A 567 -21.43 -12.08 8.89
CA ALA A 567 -21.00 -11.98 10.28
C ALA A 567 -20.77 -10.52 10.71
N ASP A 568 -20.15 -9.69 9.87
CA ASP A 568 -19.95 -8.26 10.13
C ASP A 568 -21.28 -7.51 10.28
N HIS A 569 -22.27 -7.80 9.42
CA HIS A 569 -23.58 -7.15 9.47
C HIS A 569 -24.42 -7.59 10.68
N VAL A 570 -24.34 -8.87 11.06
CA VAL A 570 -24.98 -9.37 12.30
C VAL A 570 -24.31 -8.75 13.52
N THR A 571 -22.97 -8.66 13.54
CA THR A 571 -22.22 -7.98 14.61
C THR A 571 -22.64 -6.52 14.74
N ALA A 572 -22.76 -5.80 13.62
CA ALA A 572 -23.24 -4.42 13.62
C ALA A 572 -24.65 -4.29 14.22
N MET A 573 -25.57 -5.21 13.89
CA MET A 573 -26.92 -5.23 14.46
C MET A 573 -26.91 -5.51 15.97
N VAL A 574 -26.06 -6.43 16.43
CA VAL A 574 -25.87 -6.71 17.87
C VAL A 574 -25.33 -5.48 18.59
N CYS A 575 -24.32 -4.81 18.04
CA CYS A 575 -23.77 -3.58 18.61
C CYS A 575 -24.83 -2.47 18.70
N CYS A 576 -25.64 -2.27 17.65
CA CYS A 576 -26.72 -1.28 17.69
C CYS A 576 -27.77 -1.60 18.77
N ALA A 577 -28.15 -2.88 18.91
CA ALA A 577 -29.07 -3.29 19.98
C ALA A 577 -28.47 -3.09 21.37
N ALA A 578 -27.16 -3.34 21.55
CA ALA A 578 -26.48 -3.12 22.82
C ALA A 578 -26.45 -1.63 23.20
N MET A 579 -26.13 -0.75 22.25
CA MET A 579 -26.13 0.69 22.48
C MET A 579 -27.51 1.21 22.85
N ASP A 580 -28.55 0.81 22.12
CA ASP A 580 -29.91 1.33 22.29
C ASP A 580 -30.64 0.75 23.52
N THR A 581 -30.26 -0.44 24.00
CA THR A 581 -31.03 -1.15 25.05
C THR A 581 -30.30 -1.39 26.35
N ALA A 582 -28.96 -1.46 26.32
CA ALA A 582 -28.11 -1.76 27.47
C ALA A 582 -27.14 -0.61 27.83
N GLY A 583 -27.19 0.52 27.11
CA GLY A 583 -26.31 1.66 27.37
C GLY A 583 -24.84 1.38 27.02
N ALA A 584 -24.59 0.42 26.12
CA ALA A 584 -23.26 0.23 25.57
C ALA A 584 -22.82 1.45 24.75
N MET A 585 -21.52 1.65 24.59
CA MET A 585 -20.94 2.76 23.84
C MET A 585 -20.08 2.24 22.68
N PRO A 586 -20.04 2.96 21.55
CA PRO A 586 -19.05 2.71 20.53
C PRO A 586 -17.65 3.05 21.06
N GLY A 587 -16.66 2.29 20.62
CA GLY A 587 -15.26 2.45 20.98
C GLY A 587 -14.35 2.14 19.81
N LEU A 588 -13.07 2.45 19.99
CA LEU A 588 -12.02 2.16 19.03
C LEU A 588 -10.98 1.26 19.69
N ASP A 589 -10.75 0.12 19.08
CA ASP A 589 -9.61 -0.73 19.32
C ASP A 589 -8.57 -0.48 18.22
N TRP A 590 -7.35 -0.08 18.57
CA TRP A 590 -6.36 0.28 17.55
C TRP A 590 -5.87 -0.89 16.69
N LEU A 591 -6.05 -2.13 17.14
CA LEU A 591 -5.63 -3.33 16.41
C LEU A 591 -6.77 -4.01 15.67
N ASP A 592 -7.96 -3.98 16.28
CA ASP A 592 -9.14 -4.68 15.76
C ASP A 592 -10.14 -3.74 15.06
N GLY A 593 -10.02 -2.43 15.28
CA GLY A 593 -10.89 -1.40 14.73
C GLY A 593 -12.12 -1.10 15.61
N PRO A 594 -13.31 -0.93 15.03
CA PRO A 594 -14.55 -0.71 15.79
C PRO A 594 -14.75 -1.71 16.93
N SER A 595 -14.98 -1.23 18.15
CA SER A 595 -15.18 -2.09 19.33
C SER A 595 -16.36 -1.62 20.18
N LEU A 596 -17.05 -2.56 20.83
CA LEU A 596 -18.19 -2.27 21.70
C LEU A 596 -17.73 -2.20 23.15
N LEU A 597 -18.13 -1.14 23.86
CA LEU A 597 -17.83 -0.96 25.28
C LEU A 597 -19.11 -1.17 26.11
N ILE A 598 -19.07 -2.08 27.07
CA ILE A 598 -20.16 -2.34 28.02
C ILE A 598 -19.64 -1.98 29.41
N ASN A 599 -20.30 -1.05 30.10
CA ASN A 599 -19.84 -0.51 31.39
C ASN A 599 -18.40 0.06 31.36
N GLY A 600 -17.96 0.57 30.21
CA GLY A 600 -16.60 1.10 30.01
C GLY A 600 -15.53 0.04 29.71
N GLU A 601 -15.89 -1.24 29.71
CA GLU A 601 -14.98 -2.34 29.35
C GLU A 601 -15.28 -2.86 27.94
N ARG A 602 -14.24 -3.28 27.22
CA ARG A 602 -14.40 -3.85 25.88
C ARG A 602 -15.14 -5.19 25.97
N ALA A 603 -16.20 -5.34 25.17
CA ALA A 603 -16.86 -6.62 24.96
C ALA A 603 -15.93 -7.56 24.20
N VAL A 604 -15.59 -8.69 24.83
CA VAL A 604 -14.78 -9.77 24.25
C VAL A 604 -15.67 -10.93 23.80
N ASP A 605 -15.13 -11.81 22.97
CA ASP A 605 -15.77 -13.05 22.51
C ASP A 605 -17.11 -12.89 21.77
N LEU A 606 -17.39 -11.72 21.18
CA LEU A 606 -18.58 -11.52 20.35
C LEU A 606 -18.48 -12.26 19.01
N THR A 607 -17.32 -12.15 18.34
CA THR A 607 -17.06 -12.78 17.03
C THR A 607 -17.36 -14.28 17.00
N PRO A 608 -16.81 -15.13 17.90
CA PRO A 608 -17.11 -16.56 17.86
C PRO A 608 -18.59 -16.88 18.10
N ARG A 609 -19.30 -16.08 18.89
CA ARG A 609 -20.75 -16.26 19.15
C ARG A 609 -21.59 -15.91 17.92
N VAL A 610 -21.19 -14.88 17.17
CA VAL A 610 -21.84 -14.52 15.90
C VAL A 610 -21.55 -15.56 14.82
N LEU A 611 -20.32 -16.08 14.75
CA LEU A 611 -19.96 -17.13 13.82
C LEU A 611 -20.78 -18.40 14.04
N SER A 612 -20.97 -18.85 15.29
CA SER A 612 -21.82 -20.01 15.59
C SER A 612 -23.28 -19.82 15.10
N LEU A 613 -23.82 -18.60 15.16
CA LEU A 613 -25.14 -18.31 14.58
C LEU A 613 -25.11 -18.33 13.04
N VAL A 614 -24.07 -17.76 12.42
CA VAL A 614 -23.99 -17.62 10.96
C VAL A 614 -23.70 -18.96 10.28
N GLU A 615 -22.78 -19.73 10.84
CA GLU A 615 -22.27 -21.00 10.29
C GLU A 615 -23.20 -22.16 10.66
N ASP A 616 -23.48 -22.35 11.95
CA ASP A 616 -24.25 -23.51 12.44
C ASP A 616 -25.76 -23.22 12.56
N GLY A 617 -26.16 -21.95 12.53
CA GLY A 617 -27.51 -21.55 12.86
C GLY A 617 -27.86 -21.74 14.34
N ASP A 618 -26.85 -21.85 15.22
CA ASP A 618 -27.04 -21.98 16.68
C ASP A 618 -27.06 -20.59 17.34
N PRO A 619 -28.23 -20.13 17.84
CA PRO A 619 -28.32 -18.85 18.51
C PRO A 619 -27.91 -18.91 19.99
N ALA A 620 -27.73 -20.09 20.59
CA ALA A 620 -27.62 -20.22 22.05
C ALA A 620 -26.41 -19.47 22.65
N PRO A 621 -25.18 -19.52 22.07
CA PRO A 621 -24.04 -18.79 22.63
C PRO A 621 -24.23 -17.27 22.62
N LEU A 622 -24.87 -16.76 21.56
CA LEU A 622 -25.17 -15.33 21.42
C LEU A 622 -26.33 -14.91 22.32
N GLN A 623 -27.40 -15.69 22.41
CA GLN A 623 -28.53 -15.39 23.29
C GLN A 623 -28.13 -15.37 24.77
N ALA A 624 -27.31 -16.32 25.22
CA ALA A 624 -26.79 -16.33 26.58
C ALA A 624 -26.02 -15.03 26.88
N TRP A 625 -25.16 -14.61 25.96
CA TRP A 625 -24.41 -13.36 26.08
C TRP A 625 -25.30 -12.12 26.13
N LEU A 626 -26.32 -12.04 25.27
CA LEU A 626 -27.26 -10.91 25.24
C LEU A 626 -27.98 -10.79 26.59
N ILE A 627 -28.40 -11.91 27.18
CA ILE A 627 -29.07 -11.93 28.48
C ILE A 627 -28.12 -11.48 29.59
N GLU A 628 -26.90 -12.02 29.65
CA GLU A 628 -25.88 -11.64 30.62
C GLU A 628 -25.54 -10.15 30.53
N SER A 629 -25.50 -9.61 29.31
CA SER A 629 -25.19 -8.20 29.03
C SER A 629 -26.41 -7.27 29.18
N GLY A 630 -27.60 -7.80 29.49
CA GLY A 630 -28.84 -7.01 29.63
C GLY A 630 -29.39 -6.46 28.31
N ILE A 631 -28.94 -6.95 27.17
CA ILE A 631 -29.34 -6.51 25.83
C ILE A 631 -30.72 -7.10 25.49
N ARG A 632 -31.63 -6.27 24.99
CA ARG A 632 -33.03 -6.65 24.73
C ARG A 632 -33.28 -6.80 23.22
N PRO A 633 -33.13 -8.01 22.64
CA PRO A 633 -33.18 -8.19 21.18
C PRO A 633 -34.55 -7.87 20.56
N GLU A 634 -35.62 -7.88 21.36
CA GLU A 634 -36.99 -7.61 20.94
C GLU A 634 -37.32 -6.12 20.79
N LYS A 635 -36.50 -5.23 21.35
CA LYS A 635 -36.72 -3.78 21.26
C LYS A 635 -36.29 -3.26 19.89
N PRO A 636 -37.01 -2.26 19.35
CA PRO A 636 -36.62 -1.64 18.08
C PRO A 636 -35.31 -0.87 18.25
N VAL A 637 -34.45 -1.00 17.25
CA VAL A 637 -33.16 -0.33 17.14
C VAL A 637 -33.30 0.89 16.24
N ARG A 638 -32.62 1.99 16.57
CA ARG A 638 -32.56 3.20 15.75
C ARG A 638 -31.56 2.98 14.63
N LEU A 639 -32.02 3.03 13.39
CA LEU A 639 -31.16 2.94 12.20
C LEU A 639 -31.14 4.28 11.47
N VAL A 640 -30.15 4.47 10.58
CA VAL A 640 -29.92 5.71 9.80
C VAL A 640 -30.98 5.91 8.74
#